data_AF-A0AA41Y944-F1
#
_entry.id   AF-A0AA41Y944-F1
#
_cell.length_a   1.000
_cell.length_b   1.000
_cell.length_c   1.000
_cell.angle_alpha   90.00
_cell.angle_beta   90.00
_cell.angle_gamma   90.00
#
_symmetry.space_group_name_H-M   'P 1'
#
loop_
_entity.id
_entity.type
_entity.pdbx_description
1 polymer ?
#
loop_
_entity_poly.entity_id
_entity_poly.type
_entity_poly.pdbx_seq_one_letter_code
_entity_poly.pdbx_strand_id
1 'polypeptide(L)' 'MKKKKTFTATFPGIGKVKISKERAERILWLQKVIRERKEKESRINIK' A
#
# COMPACT_ATOMS: atom_id res chain seq x y z
N MET A 1 5.24 24.07 16.65
CA MET A 1 5.48 23.35 15.36
C MET A 1 4.96 21.91 15.47
N LYS A 2 3.88 21.54 14.76
CA LYS A 2 3.41 20.14 14.73
C LYS A 2 4.43 19.30 13.95
N LYS A 3 5.14 18.38 14.62
CA LYS A 3 6.08 17.45 13.97
C LYS A 3 5.32 16.63 12.92
N LYS A 4 5.59 16.87 11.63
CA LYS A 4 5.04 16.07 10.53
C LYS A 4 5.54 14.64 10.72
N LYS A 5 4.66 13.71 11.11
CA LYS A 5 4.99 12.29 11.28
C LYS A 5 5.33 11.72 9.90
N THR A 6 6.57 11.26 9.75
CA THR A 6 7.04 10.55 8.56
C THR A 6 7.13 9.06 8.88
N PHE A 7 6.82 8.23 7.90
CA PHE A 7 6.82 6.78 7.98
C PHE A 7 7.89 6.24 7.05
N THR A 8 8.50 5.12 7.40
CA THR A 8 9.48 4.46 6.52
C THR A 8 8.79 3.29 5.85
N ALA A 9 8.73 3.30 4.53
CA ALA A 9 8.20 2.21 3.72
C ALA A 9 9.35 1.53 2.97
N THR A 10 9.32 0.20 2.88
CA THR A 10 10.30 -0.58 2.13
C THR A 10 9.69 -1.03 0.82
N PHE A 11 10.29 -0.62 -0.30
CA PHE A 11 9.86 -1.03 -1.63
C PHE A 11 10.89 -2.00 -2.24
N PRO A 12 10.46 -3.14 -2.79
CA PRO A 12 11.36 -4.06 -3.50
C PRO A 12 12.05 -3.33 -4.66
N GLY A 13 13.36 -3.51 -4.82
CA GLY A 13 14.16 -2.90 -5.90
C GLY A 13 14.53 -1.42 -5.71
N ILE A 14 13.89 -0.70 -4.78
CA ILE A 14 14.18 0.73 -4.51
C ILE A 14 14.81 0.91 -3.11
N GLY A 15 14.42 0.08 -2.14
CA GLY A 15 14.91 0.17 -0.76
C GLY A 15 13.95 0.93 0.18
N LYS A 16 14.49 1.48 1.27
CA LYS A 16 13.71 2.18 2.32
C LYS A 16 13.51 3.64 1.97
N VAL A 17 12.26 4.09 1.91
CA VAL A 17 11.87 5.46 1.57
C VAL A 17 11.06 6.07 2.71
N LYS A 18 11.41 7.30 3.12
CA LYS A 18 10.59 8.08 4.05
C LYS A 18 9.43 8.73 3.31
N ILE A 19 8.22 8.49 3.78
CA ILE A 19 6.97 8.98 3.21
C ILE A 19 6.15 9.72 4.27
N SER A 20 5.25 10.61 3.84
CA SER A 20 4.30 11.27 4.74
C SER A 20 3.21 10.31 5.20
N LYS A 21 2.53 10.64 6.30
CA LYS A 21 1.34 9.89 6.80
C LYS A 21 0.29 9.67 5.70
N GLU A 22 -0.02 10.73 4.98
CA GLU A 22 -1.05 10.75 3.93
C GLU A 22 -0.69 9.81 2.77
N ARG A 23 0.59 9.77 2.39
CA ARG A 23 1.07 8.83 1.36
C ARG A 23 1.03 7.39 1.85
N ALA A 24 1.34 7.15 3.13
CA ALA A 24 1.27 5.82 3.73
C ALA A 24 -0.17 5.28 3.76
N GLU A 25 -1.14 6.10 4.17
CA GLU A 25 -2.56 5.73 4.17
C GLU A 25 -3.07 5.40 2.76
N ARG A 26 -2.65 6.17 1.75
CA ARG A 26 -3.03 5.92 0.36
C ARG A 26 -2.45 4.61 -0.19
N ILE A 27 -1.21 4.27 0.18
CA ILE A 27 -0.59 2.99 -0.20
C ILE A 27 -1.33 1.82 0.45
N LEU A 28 -1.66 1.92 1.74
CA LEU A 28 -2.42 0.87 2.45
C LEU A 28 -3.80 0.65 1.82
N TRP A 29 -4.49 1.73 1.45
CA TRP A 29 -5.76 1.64 0.76
C TRP A 29 -5.63 0.97 -0.62
N LEU A 30 -4.62 1.34 -1.41
CA LEU A 30 -4.34 0.69 -2.70
C LEU A 30 -4.06 -0.80 -2.55
N GLN A 31 -3.26 -1.19 -1.55
CA GLN A 31 -2.99 -2.61 -1.26
C GLN A 31 -4.27 -3.37 -0.93
N LYS A 32 -5.19 -2.77 -0.16
CA LYS A 32 -6.50 -3.35 0.14
C LYS A 32 -7.34 -3.55 -1.12
N VAL A 33 -7.43 -2.53 -1.98
CA VAL A 33 -8.19 -2.61 -3.25
C VAL A 33 -7.62 -3.68 -4.18
N ILE A 34 -6.29 -3.76 -4.31
CA ILE A 34 -5.63 -4.79 -5.13
C ILE A 34 -5.95 -6.20 -4.60
N ARG A 35 -5.92 -6.38 -3.27
CA ARG A 35 -6.27 -7.66 -2.64
C ARG A 35 -7.72 -8.06 -2.93
N GLU A 36 -8.67 -7.15 -2.76
CA GLU A 36 -10.08 -7.41 -3.03
C GLU A 36 -10.34 -7.73 -4.50
N ARG A 37 -9.63 -7.07 -5.44
CA ARG A 37 -9.71 -7.43 -6.86
C ARG A 37 -9.15 -8.81 -7.15
N LYS A 38 -7.97 -9.15 -6.61
CA LYS A 38 -7.37 -10.47 -6.78
C LYS A 38 -8.25 -11.59 -6.23
N GLU A 39 -8.91 -11.37 -5.09
CA GLU A 39 -9.84 -12.36 -4.50
C GLU A 39 -11.11 -12.55 -5.36
N LYS A 40 -11.54 -11.53 -6.11
CA LYS A 40 -12.64 -11.68 -7.09
C LYS A 40 -12.18 -12.40 -8.35
N GLU A 41 -11.00 -12.07 -8.86
CA GLU A 41 -10.44 -12.72 -10.05
C GLU A 41 -10.12 -14.19 -9.81
N SER A 42 -9.59 -14.54 -8.63
CA SER A 42 -9.31 -15.94 -8.27
C SER A 42 -10.56 -16.80 -8.17
N ARG A 43 -11.72 -16.22 -7.81
CA ARG A 43 -13.01 -16.93 -7.82
C ARG A 43 -13.56 -17.17 -9.23
N ILE A 44 -13.20 -16.33 -10.20
CA ILE A 44 -13.66 -16.45 -11.59
C ILE A 44 -12.81 -17.49 -12.33
N ASN A 45 -11.52 -17.60 -12.01
CA ASN A 45 -10.57 -18.46 -12.72
C ASN A 45 -10.58 -19.95 -12.28
N ILE A 46 -11.50 -20.34 -11.40
CA ILE A 46 -11.70 -21.74 -10.93
C ILE A 46 -12.95 -22.38 -11.59
N LYS A 47 -13.64 -21.67 -12.48
CA LYS A 47 -14.77 -22.18 -13.25
C LYS A 47 -14.34 -22.65 -14.63
#